data_AF-A0A074WG12-F1
#
_entry.id   AF-A0A074WG12-F1
#
_cell.length_a   1.000
_cell.length_b   1.000
_cell.length_c   1.000
_cell.angle_alpha   90.00
_cell.angle_beta   90.00
_cell.angle_gamma   90.00
#
_symmetry.space_group_name_H-M   'P 1'
#
loop_
_entity.id
_entity.type
_entity.pdbx_description
1 polymer ?
#
loop_
_entity_poly.entity_id
_entity_poly.type
_entity_poly.pdbx_seq_one_letter_code
_entity_poly.pdbx_strand_id
1 'polypeptide(L)' 'MIVRRPKAPVDIEKQCSVTLASGNQCARSLACTRHGMSAKRAVPGRSAPFDQLLAEFQRESS' A
#
# COMPACT_ATOMS: atom_id res chain seq x y z
N MET A 1 3.01 18.79 -26.68
CA MET A 1 3.33 18.93 -25.25
C MET A 1 2.92 17.64 -24.54
N ILE A 2 3.88 16.82 -24.10
CA ILE A 2 3.59 15.54 -23.44
C ILE A 2 3.23 15.84 -21.98
N VAL A 3 1.94 15.96 -21.70
CA VAL A 3 1.45 15.99 -20.32
C VAL A 3 1.76 14.62 -19.74
N ARG A 4 2.84 14.52 -18.96
CA ARG A 4 3.08 13.37 -18.10
C ARG A 4 1.90 13.31 -17.15
N ARG A 5 0.90 12.48 -17.45
CA ARG A 5 -0.19 12.16 -16.52
C ARG A 5 0.47 11.89 -15.17
N PRO A 6 0.15 12.65 -14.10
CA PRO A 6 0.72 12.39 -12.80
C PRO A 6 0.40 10.94 -12.48
N LYS A 7 1.46 10.16 -12.26
CA LYS A 7 1.40 8.74 -11.93
C LYS A 7 0.39 8.63 -10.80
N ALA A 8 -0.73 7.95 -11.07
CA ALA A 8 -1.85 7.90 -10.14
C ALA A 8 -1.32 7.58 -8.73
N PRO A 9 -1.75 8.31 -7.70
CA PRO A 9 -1.23 8.13 -6.35
C PRO A 9 -1.37 6.66 -5.98
N VAL A 10 -0.27 6.07 -5.50
CA VAL A 10 -0.28 4.71 -4.96
C VAL A 10 -1.39 4.67 -3.91
N ASP A 11 -2.37 3.80 -4.14
CA ASP A 11 -3.54 3.72 -3.29
C ASP A 11 -3.13 3.05 -1.97
N ILE A 12 -2.89 3.89 -0.98
CA ILE A 12 -2.40 3.55 0.35
C ILE A 12 -3.35 2.60 1.10
N GLU A 13 -4.58 2.42 0.62
CA GLU A 13 -5.60 1.58 1.24
C GLU A 13 -5.65 0.18 0.62
N LYS A 14 -5.47 0.07 -0.70
CA LYS A 14 -5.47 -1.21 -1.41
C LYS A 14 -4.08 -1.82 -1.61
N GLN A 15 -3.04 -0.99 -1.52
CA GLN A 15 -1.66 -1.38 -1.81
C GLN A 15 -0.79 -1.34 -0.56
N CYS A 16 0.32 -2.07 -0.60
CA CYS A 16 1.26 -2.19 0.49
C CYS A 16 1.83 -0.83 0.89
N SER A 17 2.03 0.08 -0.07
CA SER A 17 2.42 1.49 0.10
C SER A 17 3.66 1.77 0.96
N VAL A 18 4.37 0.71 1.37
CA VAL A 18 5.64 0.74 2.08
C VAL A 18 6.65 1.50 1.26
N THR A 19 7.28 2.49 1.88
CA THR A 19 8.38 3.24 1.27
C THR A 19 9.59 2.32 1.16
N LEU A 20 9.99 2.01 -0.07
CA LEU A 20 11.24 1.33 -0.35
C LEU A 20 12.40 2.29 -0.10
N ALA A 21 13.59 1.75 0.16
CA ALA A 21 14.83 2.53 0.29
C ALA A 21 15.10 3.45 -0.92
N SER A 22 14.57 3.10 -2.10
CA SER A 22 14.65 3.91 -3.32
C SER A 22 13.68 5.11 -3.36
N GLY A 23 12.92 5.37 -2.29
CA GLY A 23 11.94 6.46 -2.21
C GLY A 23 10.60 6.21 -2.92
N ASN A 24 10.43 5.03 -3.53
CA ASN A 24 9.17 4.63 -4.17
C ASN A 24 8.29 3.88 -3.18
N GLN A 25 6.97 4.05 -3.28
CA GLN A 25 6.01 3.26 -2.51
C GLN A 25 5.70 1.93 -3.20
N CYS A 26 5.51 0.89 -2.41
CA CYS A 26 5.20 -0.44 -2.92
C CYS A 26 3.77 -0.48 -3.49
N ALA A 27 3.64 -0.60 -4.80
CA ALA A 27 2.36 -0.72 -5.50
C ALA A 27 1.78 -2.16 -5.51
N ARG A 28 2.37 -3.09 -4.74
CA ARG A 28 1.84 -4.46 -4.59
C ARG A 28 0.63 -4.49 -3.65
N SER A 29 -0.07 -5.61 -3.60
CA SER A 29 -1.19 -5.83 -2.69
C SER A 29 -0.83 -5.59 -1.22
N LEU A 30 -1.82 -5.17 -0.44
CA LEU A 30 -1.71 -4.98 1.01
C LEU A 30 -1.06 -6.18 1.74
N ALA A 31 -1.46 -7.40 1.36
CA ALA A 31 -0.93 -8.66 1.90
C ALA A 31 0.41 -9.12 1.28
N CYS A 32 1.15 -8.27 0.54
CA CYS A 32 2.37 -8.74 -0.14
C CYS A 32 3.39 -9.37 0.82
N THR A 33 3.95 -10.52 0.45
CA THR A 33 4.95 -11.25 1.25
C THR A 33 6.36 -10.65 1.19
N ARG A 34 6.54 -9.60 0.38
CA ARG A 34 7.81 -8.87 0.20
C ARG A 34 8.17 -7.99 1.40
N HIS A 35 7.18 -7.62 2.22
CA HIS A 35 7.37 -6.75 3.37
C HIS A 35 6.76 -7.41 4.62
N GLY A 36 7.43 -7.27 5.77
CA GLY A 36 6.89 -7.72 7.06
C GLY A 36 5.78 -6.81 7.57
N MET A 37 4.91 -7.31 8.44
CA MET A 37 3.77 -6.55 9.01
C MET A 37 4.20 -5.23 9.64
N SER A 38 5.35 -5.17 10.33
CA SER A 38 5.86 -3.94 10.94
C SER A 38 6.12 -2.83 9.93
N ALA A 39 6.68 -3.16 8.76
CA ALA A 39 6.89 -2.19 7.69
C ALA A 39 5.56 -1.68 7.12
N LYS A 40 4.59 -2.58 6.96
CA LYS A 40 3.26 -2.24 6.43
C LYS A 40 2.45 -1.37 7.38
N ARG A 41 2.56 -1.61 8.69
CA ARG A 41 1.97 -0.82 9.79
C ARG A 41 2.64 0.55 9.93
N ALA A 42 3.93 0.67 9.62
CA ALA A 42 4.68 1.92 9.68
C ALA A 42 4.38 2.89 8.53
N VAL A 43 3.50 2.54 7.57
CA VAL A 43 3.15 3.41 6.44
C VAL A 43 2.24 4.55 6.93
N PRO A 44 2.69 5.81 6.91
CA PRO A 44 1.85 6.95 7.24
C PRO A 44 0.86 7.23 6.10
N GLY A 45 -0.32 7.75 6.45
CA GLY A 45 -1.32 8.20 5.47
C GLY A 45 -2.39 7.18 5.10
N ARG A 46 -2.43 5.99 5.69
CA ARG A 46 -3.62 5.12 5.56
C ARG A 46 -4.80 5.73 6.31
N SER A 47 -5.99 5.70 5.72
CA SER A 47 -7.22 6.19 6.36
C SER A 47 -7.61 5.33 7.58
N ALA A 48 -7.24 4.04 7.54
CA ALA A 48 -7.46 3.07 8.60
C ALA A 48 -6.17 2.28 8.92
N PRO A 49 -6.05 1.70 10.12
CA PRO A 49 -4.90 0.87 10.48
C PRO A 49 -4.79 -0.35 9.55
N PHE A 50 -3.55 -0.80 9.31
CA PHE A 50 -3.23 -1.92 8.42
C PHE A 50 -4.04 -3.18 8.73
N ASP A 51 -4.30 -3.48 10.01
CA ASP A 51 -5.09 -4.64 10.42
C ASP A 51 -6.53 -4.61 9.91
N GLN A 52 -7.17 -3.45 9.92
CA GLN A 52 -8.54 -3.32 9.45
C GLN A 52 -8.62 -3.53 7.93
N LEU A 53 -7.71 -2.90 7.20
CA LEU A 53 -7.58 -3.09 5.76
C LEU A 53 -7.22 -4.54 5.39
N LEU A 54 -6.40 -5.21 6.21
CA LEU A 54 -6.07 -6.62 6.00
C LEU A 54 -7.27 -7.52 6.24
N ALA A 55 -8.07 -7.24 7.27
CA ALA A 55 -9.30 -7.97 7.55
C ALA A 55 -10.34 -7.77 6.44
N GLU A 56 -10.49 -6.56 5.90
CA GLU A 56 -11.31 -6.30 4.71
C GLU A 56 -10.77 -7.08 3.50
N PHE A 57 -9.47 -7.02 3.25
CA PHE A 57 -8.84 -7.73 2.13
C PHE A 57 -9.02 -9.25 2.21
N GLN A 58 -8.88 -9.83 3.40
CA GLN A 58 -9.11 -11.25 3.64
C GLN A 58 -10.57 -11.65 3.45
N ARG A 59 -11.52 -10.77 3.78
CA ARG A 59 -12.96 -10.99 3.57
C ARG A 59 -13.37 -10.87 2.10
N GLU A 60 -12.83 -9.89 1.38
CA GLU A 60 -13.13 -9.65 -0.04
C GLU A 60 -12.49 -10.71 -0.97
N SER A 61 -11.39 -11.33 -0.53
CA SER A 61 -10.71 -12.37 -1.31
C SER A 61 -11.21 -13.80 -1.05
N SER A 62 -12.29 -13.95 -0.25
CA SER A 62 -12.89 -15.25 0.12
C SER A 62 -14.19 -15.55 -0.62
#